data_AF-A0A2V8RH98-F1
#
_entry.id   AF-A0A2V8RH98-F1
#
_cell.length_a   1.000
_cell.length_b   1.000
_cell.length_c   1.000
_cell.angle_alpha   90.00
_cell.angle_beta   90.00
_cell.angle_gamma   90.00
#
_symmetry.space_group_name_H-M   'P 1'
#
loop_
_entity.id
_entity.type
_entity.pdbx_description
1 polymer ?
#
loop_
_entity_poly.entity_id
_entity_poly.type
_entity_poly.pdbx_seq_one_letter_code
_entity_poly.pdbx_strand_id
1 'polypeptide(L)'
;LTLGYLALPALYYTNLWSGENWSVAIATWNTLLLLWLAVLVIMRGKQNSRRDWSWALPAALGLCAVNWLVPDLFSLAIVYLHPLVALWFLDRHLRRTRSEWLSTYRRCLILLPLLMVGMFWQLSGTPSLADDNGLAWRITQHAGGQLLPGVSTHLLVSMHVFLEMLHYAVWIIALPLIGASGAIWSTKTIPLARRRGGFPKLIAAILICSLFVIAVLWMGFTFNYAATRDIYFAVAMAHVLAEAPFLLRMI
;
A
#
# COMPACT_ATOMS: atom_id res chain seq x y z
N LEU A 1 16.21 2.51 2.42
CA LEU A 1 14.75 2.51 2.67
C LEU A 1 14.24 1.12 2.97
N THR A 2 14.28 0.17 2.03
CA THR A 2 13.77 -1.20 2.24
C THR A 2 14.44 -1.93 3.40
N LEU A 3 15.78 -2.02 3.43
CA LEU A 3 16.50 -2.63 4.55
C LEU A 3 16.26 -1.90 5.89
N GLY A 4 16.14 -0.57 5.84
CA GLY A 4 15.83 0.24 7.01
C GLY A 4 14.44 -0.07 7.58
N TYR A 5 13.43 -0.25 6.71
CA TYR A 5 12.08 -0.64 7.12
C TYR A 5 12.04 -2.08 7.66
N LEU A 6 12.72 -3.01 6.99
CA LEU A 6 12.81 -4.41 7.41
C LEU A 6 13.52 -4.55 8.77
N ALA A 7 14.39 -3.61 9.14
CA ALA A 7 15.06 -3.57 10.43
C ALA A 7 14.18 -2.99 11.56
N LEU A 8 13.11 -2.25 11.25
CA LEU A 8 12.25 -1.59 12.25
C LEU A 8 11.66 -2.57 13.27
N PRO A 9 11.08 -3.72 12.87
CA PRO A 9 10.57 -4.68 13.85
C PRO A 9 11.69 -5.22 14.76
N ALA A 10 12.86 -5.53 14.19
CA ALA A 10 14.00 -6.03 14.97
C ALA A 10 14.51 -4.98 15.97
N LEU A 11 14.56 -3.71 15.58
CA LEU A 11 14.97 -2.59 16.45
C LEU A 11 13.91 -2.25 17.52
N TYR A 12 12.63 -2.46 17.21
CA TYR A 12 11.55 -2.35 18.19
C TYR A 12 11.63 -3.47 19.24
N TYR A 13 11.82 -4.72 18.82
CA TYR A 13 11.92 -5.87 19.72
C TYR A 13 13.18 -5.86 20.61
N THR A 14 14.23 -5.13 20.25
CA THR A 14 15.40 -4.93 21.12
C THR A 14 15.22 -3.83 22.16
N ASN A 15 14.02 -3.24 22.27
CA ASN A 15 13.67 -2.21 23.25
C ASN A 15 14.54 -0.93 23.16
N LEU A 16 15.26 -0.75 22.06
CA LEU A 16 16.11 0.43 21.83
C LEU A 16 15.27 1.68 21.63
N TRP A 17 14.03 1.56 21.15
CA TRP A 17 13.16 2.66 20.73
C TRP A 17 11.83 2.65 21.49
N SER A 18 11.83 3.12 22.74
CA SER A 18 10.61 3.41 23.49
C SER A 18 10.32 4.91 23.53
N GLY A 19 9.04 5.28 23.63
CA GLY A 19 8.59 6.67 23.77
C GLY A 19 8.90 7.56 22.56
N GLU A 20 9.45 8.75 22.82
CA GLU A 20 9.73 9.79 21.82
C GLU A 20 10.64 9.32 20.67
N ASN A 21 11.53 8.36 20.95
CA ASN A 21 12.44 7.79 19.95
C ASN A 21 11.68 7.12 18.79
N TRP A 22 10.48 6.57 19.06
CA TRP A 22 9.67 5.92 18.03
C TRP A 22 9.07 6.93 17.05
N SER A 23 8.48 8.02 17.54
CA SER A 23 7.91 9.06 16.68
C SER A 23 8.99 9.75 15.85
N VAL A 24 10.20 9.97 16.41
CA VAL A 24 11.35 10.48 15.66
C VAL A 24 11.80 9.49 14.58
N ALA A 25 11.83 8.19 14.89
CA ALA A 25 12.19 7.17 13.91
C ALA A 25 11.19 7.08 12.75
N ILE A 26 9.89 7.09 13.04
CA ILE A 26 8.84 7.15 12.01
C ILE A 26 8.98 8.42 11.18
N ALA A 27 9.10 9.58 11.82
CA ALA A 27 9.23 10.85 11.13
C ALA A 27 10.45 10.86 10.20
N THR A 28 11.58 10.32 10.66
CA THR A 28 12.81 10.17 9.89
C THR A 28 12.60 9.25 8.69
N TRP A 29 12.01 8.07 8.90
CA TRP A 29 11.77 7.12 7.81
C TRP A 29 10.82 7.70 6.75
N ASN A 30 9.71 8.33 7.17
CA ASN A 30 8.76 9.00 6.28
C ASN A 30 9.43 10.13 5.49
N THR A 31 10.31 10.92 6.13
CA THR A 31 11.09 11.97 5.46
C THR A 31 11.98 11.37 4.37
N LEU A 32 12.71 10.30 4.69
CA LEU A 32 13.56 9.62 3.70
C LEU A 32 12.73 9.04 2.55
N LEU A 33 11.55 8.49 2.83
CA LEU A 33 10.62 7.99 1.80
C LEU A 33 10.17 9.12 0.88
N LEU A 34 9.72 10.25 1.43
CA LEU A 34 9.24 11.41 0.67
C LEU A 34 10.34 12.02 -0.20
N LEU A 35 11.55 12.18 0.34
CA LEU A 35 12.69 12.69 -0.41
C LEU A 35 13.08 11.74 -1.54
N TRP A 36 13.08 10.42 -1.28
CA TRP A 36 13.34 9.43 -2.32
C TRP A 36 12.28 9.46 -3.43
N LEU A 37 10.99 9.55 -3.09
CA LEU A 37 9.92 9.72 -4.08
C LEU A 37 10.08 11.01 -4.89
N ALA A 38 10.43 12.12 -4.24
CA ALA A 38 10.69 13.40 -4.91
C ALA A 38 11.84 13.29 -5.92
N VAL A 39 12.94 12.64 -5.52
CA VAL A 39 14.08 12.36 -6.42
C VAL A 39 13.61 11.54 -7.62
N LEU A 40 12.84 10.48 -7.42
CA LEU A 40 12.33 9.66 -8.52
C LEU A 40 11.42 10.46 -9.47
N VAL A 41 10.55 11.32 -8.93
CA VAL A 41 9.67 12.19 -9.72
C VAL A 41 10.50 13.20 -10.53
N ILE A 42 11.51 13.83 -9.92
CA ILE A 42 12.40 14.77 -10.61
C ILE A 42 13.21 14.05 -11.70
N MET A 43 13.75 12.86 -11.41
CA MET A 43 14.45 12.03 -12.41
C MET A 43 13.53 11.67 -13.58
N ARG A 44 12.27 11.32 -13.29
CA ARG A 44 11.26 11.07 -14.32
C ARG A 44 10.96 12.33 -15.14
N GLY A 45 10.88 13.48 -14.47
CA GLY A 45 10.65 14.77 -15.12
C GLY A 45 11.74 15.15 -16.10
N LYS A 46 13.00 14.91 -15.73
CA LYS A 46 14.15 15.13 -16.63
C LYS A 46 14.11 14.29 -17.92
N GLN A 47 13.40 13.15 -17.91
CA GLN A 47 13.21 12.33 -19.12
C GLN A 47 12.15 12.89 -20.07
N ASN A 48 11.29 13.81 -19.62
CA ASN A 48 10.24 14.40 -20.43
C ASN A 48 10.26 15.93 -20.30
N SER A 49 11.04 16.58 -21.18
CA SER A 49 11.27 18.04 -21.17
C SER A 49 10.02 18.91 -21.38
N ARG A 50 8.88 18.32 -21.74
CA ARG A 50 7.64 19.05 -22.02
C ARG A 50 6.85 19.44 -20.78
N ARG A 51 7.23 18.97 -19.59
CA ARG A 51 6.46 19.19 -18.37
C ARG A 51 7.39 19.64 -17.25
N ASP A 52 7.01 20.69 -16.52
CA ASP A 52 7.75 21.12 -15.35
C ASP A 52 7.38 20.25 -14.14
N TRP A 53 8.41 19.76 -13.45
CA TRP A 53 8.32 18.92 -12.26
C TRP A 53 8.96 19.57 -11.04
N SER A 54 9.32 20.86 -11.14
CA SER A 54 9.87 21.66 -10.05
C SER A 54 8.97 21.65 -8.80
N TRP A 55 7.64 21.55 -9.00
CA TRP A 55 6.64 21.45 -7.93
C TRP A 55 6.82 20.25 -6.99
N ALA A 56 7.50 19.18 -7.44
CA ALA A 56 7.72 17.99 -6.63
C ALA A 56 8.52 18.29 -5.36
N LEU A 57 9.45 19.25 -5.43
CA LEU A 57 10.30 19.64 -4.30
C LEU A 57 9.53 20.39 -3.20
N PRO A 58 8.81 21.51 -3.46
CA PRO A 58 8.03 22.17 -2.43
C PRO A 58 6.91 21.27 -1.89
N ALA A 59 6.30 20.42 -2.72
CA ALA A 59 5.32 19.43 -2.26
C ALA A 59 5.96 18.42 -1.28
N ALA A 60 7.12 17.85 -1.61
CA ALA A 60 7.81 16.91 -0.72
C ALA A 60 8.24 17.57 0.58
N LEU A 61 8.79 18.79 0.54
CA LEU A 61 9.18 19.54 1.74
C LEU A 61 7.96 19.89 2.61
N GLY A 62 6.84 20.30 1.99
CA GLY A 62 5.59 20.53 2.70
C GLY A 62 5.06 19.26 3.39
N LEU A 63 5.09 18.12 2.70
CA LEU A 63 4.72 16.83 3.29
C LEU A 63 5.69 16.41 4.41
N CYS A 64 6.98 16.66 4.27
CA CYS A 64 7.95 16.42 5.35
C CYS A 64 7.61 17.28 6.57
N ALA A 65 7.26 18.56 6.40
CA ALA A 65 6.86 19.43 7.50
C ALA A 65 5.62 18.88 8.22
N VAL A 66 4.58 18.47 7.48
CA VAL A 66 3.38 17.85 8.07
C VAL A 66 3.72 16.55 8.81
N ASN A 67 4.58 15.72 8.24
CA ASN A 67 5.06 14.50 8.86
C ASN A 67 5.80 14.75 10.19
N TRP A 68 6.60 15.81 10.30
CA TRP A 68 7.26 16.15 11.56
C TRP A 68 6.32 16.77 12.59
N LEU A 69 5.22 17.40 12.17
CA LEU A 69 4.21 17.92 13.10
C LEU A 69 3.41 16.80 13.76
N VAL A 70 3.01 15.78 13.00
CA VAL A 70 2.16 14.69 13.51
C VAL A 70 2.55 13.35 12.86
N PRO A 71 3.69 12.73 13.21
CA PRO A 71 4.26 11.58 12.49
C PRO A 71 3.33 10.36 12.43
N ASP A 72 2.67 10.05 13.55
CA ASP A 72 1.78 8.90 13.65
C ASP A 72 0.51 9.11 12.82
N LEU A 73 -0.08 10.30 12.87
CA LEU A 73 -1.26 10.65 12.07
C LEU A 73 -0.92 10.74 10.57
N PHE A 74 0.28 11.21 10.22
CA PHE A 74 0.76 11.20 8.83
C PHE A 74 0.87 9.78 8.30
N SER A 75 1.43 8.86 9.09
CA SER A 75 1.51 7.45 8.75
C SER A 75 0.12 6.82 8.61
N LEU A 76 -0.80 7.12 9.53
CA LEU A 76 -2.20 6.70 9.43
C LEU A 76 -2.87 7.23 8.16
N ALA A 77 -2.64 8.50 7.81
CA ALA A 77 -3.17 9.08 6.58
C ALA A 77 -2.68 8.32 5.34
N ILE A 78 -1.40 7.92 5.29
CA ILE A 78 -0.89 7.05 4.21
C ILE A 78 -1.63 5.72 4.17
N VAL A 79 -1.90 5.10 5.33
CA VAL A 79 -2.69 3.85 5.41
C VAL A 79 -4.08 4.03 4.81
N TYR A 80 -4.76 5.16 5.01
CA TYR A 80 -6.08 5.39 4.40
C TYR A 80 -6.03 5.85 2.94
N LEU A 81 -4.94 6.51 2.51
CA LEU A 81 -4.81 7.04 1.15
C LEU A 81 -4.27 6.02 0.15
N HIS A 82 -3.42 5.08 0.58
CA HIS A 82 -2.78 4.13 -0.33
C HIS A 82 -3.77 3.24 -1.12
N PRO A 83 -4.97 2.87 -0.62
CA PRO A 83 -5.96 2.12 -1.42
C PRO A 83 -6.43 2.91 -2.65
N LEU A 84 -6.50 4.24 -2.55
CA LEU A 84 -6.92 5.12 -3.64
C LEU A 84 -5.92 5.13 -4.79
N VAL A 85 -4.65 4.85 -4.50
CA VAL A 85 -3.60 4.71 -5.52
C VAL A 85 -3.96 3.56 -6.47
N ALA A 86 -4.51 2.45 -5.96
CA ALA A 86 -4.96 1.33 -6.78
C ALA A 86 -6.02 1.77 -7.81
N LEU A 87 -7.05 2.50 -7.35
CA LEU A 87 -8.11 3.04 -8.21
C LEU A 87 -7.54 3.97 -9.29
N TRP A 88 -6.55 4.79 -8.93
CA TRP A 88 -5.90 5.64 -9.91
C TRP A 88 -5.10 4.84 -10.97
N PHE A 89 -4.42 3.77 -10.56
CA PHE A 89 -3.77 2.84 -11.50
C PHE A 89 -4.78 2.16 -12.42
N LEU A 90 -5.93 1.76 -11.90
CA LEU A 90 -7.01 1.18 -12.69
C LEU A 90 -7.55 2.17 -13.73
N ASP A 91 -7.79 3.46 -13.39
CA ASP A 91 -8.20 4.48 -14.37
C ASP A 91 -7.19 4.57 -15.53
N ARG A 92 -5.90 4.66 -15.18
CA ARG A 92 -4.80 4.79 -16.14
C ARG A 92 -4.68 3.55 -17.02
N HIS A 93 -4.87 2.37 -16.46
CA HIS A 93 -4.82 1.11 -17.20
C HIS A 93 -6.02 1.00 -18.14
N LEU A 94 -7.25 1.22 -17.64
CA LEU A 94 -8.48 1.22 -18.44
C LEU A 94 -8.41 2.21 -19.60
N ARG A 95 -7.90 3.42 -19.38
CA ARG A 95 -7.72 4.42 -20.45
C ARG A 95 -6.87 3.89 -21.61
N ARG A 96 -5.90 3.01 -21.34
CA ARG A 96 -4.98 2.46 -22.35
C ARG A 96 -5.53 1.19 -23.00
N THR A 97 -6.26 0.35 -22.25
CA THR A 97 -6.63 -1.00 -22.71
C THR A 97 -8.12 -1.18 -23.00
N ARG A 98 -9.00 -0.48 -22.29
CA ARG A 98 -10.48 -0.63 -22.30
C ARG A 98 -11.17 0.72 -22.12
N SER A 99 -10.95 1.65 -23.06
CA SER A 99 -11.47 3.02 -22.98
C SER A 99 -13.00 3.08 -22.87
N GLU A 100 -13.68 2.07 -23.40
CA GLU A 100 -15.13 1.89 -23.35
C GLU A 100 -15.66 1.69 -21.91
N TRP A 101 -14.86 1.13 -21.00
CA TRP A 101 -15.25 0.91 -19.59
C TRP A 101 -14.98 2.13 -18.70
N LEU A 102 -14.20 3.09 -19.20
CA LEU A 102 -13.71 4.22 -18.41
C LEU A 102 -14.84 5.11 -17.87
N SER A 103 -15.89 5.35 -18.68
CA SER A 103 -17.02 6.17 -18.25
C SER A 103 -17.78 5.50 -17.10
N THR A 104 -18.10 4.22 -17.25
CA THR A 104 -18.77 3.42 -16.21
C THR A 104 -17.93 3.38 -14.94
N TYR A 105 -16.63 3.11 -15.07
CA TYR A 105 -15.69 3.10 -13.95
C TYR A 105 -15.71 4.42 -13.17
N ARG A 106 -15.63 5.57 -13.85
CA ARG A 106 -15.65 6.88 -13.19
C ARG A 106 -16.98 7.22 -12.55
N ARG A 107 -18.10 6.76 -13.12
CA ARG A 107 -19.42 6.87 -12.46
C ARG A 107 -19.45 6.04 -11.18
N CYS A 108 -18.91 4.83 -11.20
CA CYS A 108 -18.77 4.00 -9.99
C CYS A 108 -17.86 4.64 -8.94
N LEU A 109 -16.80 5.37 -9.34
CA LEU A 109 -15.94 6.09 -8.40
C LEU A 109 -16.69 7.16 -7.59
N ILE A 110 -17.80 7.71 -8.10
CA ILE A 110 -18.63 8.66 -7.34
C ILE A 110 -19.33 7.97 -6.17
N LEU A 111 -19.58 6.65 -6.26
CA LEU A 111 -20.15 5.89 -5.16
C LEU A 111 -19.19 5.79 -3.97
N LEU A 112 -17.88 5.88 -4.19
CA LEU A 112 -16.89 5.77 -3.13
C LEU A 112 -17.07 6.82 -2.02
N PRO A 113 -17.06 8.14 -2.30
CA PRO A 113 -17.30 9.14 -1.26
C PRO A 113 -18.70 9.02 -0.66
N LEU A 114 -19.72 8.63 -1.44
CA LEU A 114 -21.08 8.43 -0.93
C LEU A 114 -21.15 7.29 0.09
N LEU A 115 -20.50 6.17 -0.19
CA LEU A 115 -20.42 5.03 0.73
C LEU A 115 -19.61 5.40 1.98
N MET A 116 -18.50 6.13 1.83
CA MET A 116 -17.73 6.60 2.99
C MET A 116 -18.54 7.54 3.89
N VAL A 117 -19.28 8.49 3.31
CA VAL A 117 -20.19 9.37 4.06
C VAL A 117 -21.32 8.57 4.72
N GLY A 118 -21.91 7.60 4.01
CA GLY A 118 -22.94 6.72 4.56
C GLY A 118 -22.43 5.89 5.74
N MET A 119 -21.22 5.32 5.63
CA MET A 119 -20.57 4.59 6.72
C MET A 119 -20.29 5.50 7.92
N PHE A 120 -19.78 6.72 7.67
CA PHE A 120 -19.55 7.70 8.73
C PHE A 120 -20.85 8.03 9.47
N TRP A 121 -21.90 8.35 8.73
CA TRP A 121 -23.21 8.68 9.29
C TRP A 121 -23.77 7.54 10.13
N GLN A 122 -23.70 6.31 9.61
CA GLN A 122 -24.26 5.14 10.28
C GLN A 122 -23.45 4.68 11.50
N LEU A 123 -22.11 4.74 11.42
CA LEU A 123 -21.24 4.08 12.40
C LEU A 123 -20.61 5.05 13.41
N SER A 124 -20.65 6.36 13.18
CA SER A 124 -20.04 7.35 14.10
C SER A 124 -20.60 7.28 15.53
N GLY A 125 -21.90 7.01 15.69
CA GLY A 125 -22.56 6.83 16.98
C GLY A 125 -22.53 5.41 17.54
N THR A 126 -21.91 4.46 16.84
CA THR A 126 -21.85 3.06 17.28
C THR A 126 -20.77 2.90 18.35
N PRO A 127 -21.01 2.12 19.44
CA PRO A 127 -19.98 1.82 20.43
C PRO A 127 -18.71 1.26 19.78
N SER A 128 -17.56 1.66 20.32
CA SER A 128 -16.28 1.09 19.93
C SER A 128 -16.28 -0.44 20.09
N LEU A 129 -15.54 -1.12 19.21
CA LEU A 129 -15.36 -2.57 19.30
C LEU A 129 -14.74 -2.94 20.65
N ALA A 130 -15.19 -4.06 21.21
CA ALA A 130 -14.57 -4.63 22.40
C ALA A 130 -13.17 -5.13 22.05
N ASP A 131 -12.15 -4.64 22.75
CA ASP A 131 -10.77 -5.14 22.65
C ASP A 131 -10.61 -6.39 23.53
N ASP A 132 -11.44 -7.40 23.31
CA ASP A 132 -11.51 -8.61 24.13
C ASP A 132 -10.43 -9.65 23.82
N ASN A 133 -9.70 -9.47 22.70
CA ASN A 133 -8.62 -10.35 22.29
C ASN A 133 -7.51 -9.60 21.54
N GLY A 134 -6.31 -10.19 21.50
CA GLY A 134 -5.12 -9.56 20.91
C GLY A 134 -5.21 -9.27 19.41
N LEU A 135 -6.06 -10.01 18.67
CA LEU A 135 -6.31 -9.75 17.26
C LEU A 135 -7.18 -8.51 17.06
N ALA A 136 -8.31 -8.43 17.78
CA ALA A 136 -9.21 -7.28 17.77
C ALA A 136 -8.43 -6.01 18.11
N TRP A 137 -7.63 -6.05 19.18
CA TRP A 137 -6.77 -4.93 19.56
C TRP A 137 -5.80 -4.51 18.45
N ARG A 138 -5.12 -5.46 17.77
CA ARG A 138 -4.22 -5.12 16.66
C ARG A 138 -4.94 -4.53 15.45
N ILE A 139 -6.18 -4.94 15.19
CA ILE A 139 -6.99 -4.40 14.10
C ILE A 139 -7.45 -2.97 14.45
N THR A 140 -7.94 -2.75 15.67
CA THR A 140 -8.36 -1.42 16.14
C THR A 140 -7.20 -0.44 16.14
N GLN A 141 -6.00 -0.87 16.58
CA GLN A 141 -4.81 0.00 16.52
C GLN A 141 -4.38 0.33 15.10
N HIS A 142 -4.39 -0.65 14.20
CA HIS A 142 -4.02 -0.39 12.81
C HIS A 142 -5.00 0.55 12.08
N ALA A 143 -6.28 0.50 12.44
CA ALA A 143 -7.29 1.42 11.93
C ALA A 143 -7.19 2.83 12.54
N GLY A 144 -6.35 3.05 13.56
CA GLY A 144 -6.12 4.35 14.19
C GLY A 144 -6.80 4.56 15.54
N GLY A 145 -7.26 3.50 16.22
CA GLY A 145 -8.03 3.61 17.47
C GLY A 145 -7.33 4.41 18.58
N GLN A 146 -6.03 4.22 18.80
CA GLN A 146 -5.26 5.03 19.76
C GLN A 146 -5.04 6.48 19.31
N LEU A 147 -4.95 6.72 18.00
CA LEU A 147 -4.64 8.04 17.45
C LEU A 147 -5.88 8.94 17.36
N LEU A 148 -7.07 8.35 17.34
CA LEU A 148 -8.36 9.05 17.20
C LEU A 148 -9.33 8.64 18.33
N PRO A 149 -9.03 8.97 19.60
CA PRO A 149 -9.79 8.47 20.76
C PRO A 149 -11.25 8.94 20.81
N GLY A 150 -11.61 9.99 20.05
CA GLY A 150 -12.98 10.48 19.91
C GLY A 150 -13.78 9.85 18.77
N VAL A 151 -13.22 8.89 18.03
CA VAL A 151 -13.86 8.24 16.89
C VAL A 151 -14.11 6.77 17.22
N SER A 152 -15.32 6.28 16.94
CA SER A 152 -15.67 4.88 17.12
C SER A 152 -14.68 3.96 16.40
N THR A 153 -14.06 3.01 17.12
CA THR A 153 -13.17 2.02 16.49
C THR A 153 -13.93 1.10 15.55
N HIS A 154 -15.24 0.95 15.73
CA HIS A 154 -16.11 0.23 14.80
C HIS A 154 -16.16 0.94 13.44
N LEU A 155 -16.35 2.25 13.44
CA LEU A 155 -16.29 3.08 12.22
C LEU A 155 -14.91 3.00 11.56
N LEU A 156 -13.84 3.21 12.33
CA LEU A 156 -12.46 3.20 11.82
C LEU A 156 -12.12 1.87 11.15
N VAL A 157 -12.35 0.76 11.85
CA VAL A 157 -12.08 -0.59 11.31
C VAL A 157 -12.92 -0.85 10.08
N SER A 158 -14.21 -0.49 10.09
CA SER A 158 -15.09 -0.70 8.94
C SER A 158 -14.62 0.08 7.71
N MET A 159 -14.29 1.37 7.87
CA MET A 159 -13.76 2.20 6.79
C MET A 159 -12.44 1.66 6.26
N HIS A 160 -11.52 1.31 7.16
CA HIS A 160 -10.22 0.75 6.77
C HIS A 160 -10.40 -0.54 5.97
N VAL A 161 -11.18 -1.50 6.48
CA VAL A 161 -11.47 -2.77 5.77
C VAL A 161 -12.14 -2.52 4.42
N PHE A 162 -13.09 -1.59 4.34
CA PHE A 162 -13.74 -1.26 3.07
C PHE A 162 -12.73 -0.75 2.01
N LEU A 163 -11.82 0.15 2.41
CA LEU A 163 -10.79 0.65 1.51
C LEU A 163 -9.78 -0.44 1.13
N GLU A 164 -9.34 -1.25 2.08
CA GLU A 164 -8.48 -2.42 1.82
C GLU A 164 -9.13 -3.41 0.85
N MET A 165 -10.42 -3.68 1.00
CA MET A 165 -11.16 -4.55 0.07
C MET A 165 -11.16 -3.99 -1.35
N LEU A 166 -11.29 -2.67 -1.51
CA LEU A 166 -11.17 -2.02 -2.82
C LEU A 166 -9.73 -2.13 -3.37
N HIS A 167 -8.73 -1.91 -2.53
CA HIS A 167 -7.32 -2.08 -2.89
C HIS A 167 -7.07 -3.48 -3.46
N TYR A 168 -7.45 -4.52 -2.73
CA TYR A 168 -7.28 -5.90 -3.17
C TYR A 168 -8.14 -6.24 -4.39
N ALA A 169 -9.38 -5.77 -4.46
CA ALA A 169 -10.23 -5.98 -5.64
C ALA A 169 -9.59 -5.41 -6.91
N VAL A 170 -8.92 -4.26 -6.83
CA VAL A 170 -8.21 -3.71 -7.98
C VAL A 170 -6.97 -4.53 -8.33
N TRP A 171 -6.09 -4.76 -7.36
CA TRP A 171 -4.77 -5.37 -7.63
C TRP A 171 -4.84 -6.86 -7.94
N ILE A 172 -5.68 -7.62 -7.23
CA ILE A 172 -5.75 -9.07 -7.34
C ILE A 172 -6.76 -9.50 -8.41
N ILE A 173 -7.82 -8.73 -8.61
CA ILE A 173 -8.93 -9.14 -9.49
C ILE A 173 -8.96 -8.29 -10.76
N ALA A 174 -9.21 -6.99 -10.65
CA ALA A 174 -9.51 -6.16 -11.82
C ALA A 174 -8.32 -6.06 -12.80
N LEU A 175 -7.14 -5.70 -12.31
CA LEU A 175 -5.96 -5.54 -13.19
C LEU A 175 -5.56 -6.85 -13.87
N PRO A 176 -5.48 -8.01 -13.19
CA PRO A 176 -5.25 -9.28 -13.86
C PRO A 176 -6.31 -9.64 -14.88
N LEU A 177 -7.60 -9.43 -14.60
CA LEU A 177 -8.68 -9.76 -15.55
C LEU A 177 -8.64 -8.87 -16.80
N ILE A 178 -8.29 -7.59 -16.66
CA ILE A 178 -8.16 -6.69 -17.81
C ILE A 178 -6.90 -7.01 -18.63
N GLY A 179 -5.80 -7.35 -17.94
CA GLY A 179 -4.50 -7.64 -18.56
C GLY A 179 -4.33 -9.06 -19.10
N ALA A 180 -5.18 -10.02 -18.68
CA ALA A 180 -5.11 -11.41 -19.11
C ALA A 180 -5.62 -11.58 -20.54
N SER A 181 -4.78 -11.28 -21.52
CA SER A 181 -5.02 -11.61 -22.93
C SER A 181 -4.54 -13.01 -23.33
N GLY A 182 -4.49 -13.97 -22.40
CA GLY A 182 -3.96 -15.32 -22.63
C GLY A 182 -3.79 -16.16 -21.35
N ALA A 183 -2.98 -17.22 -21.42
CA ALA A 183 -2.72 -18.11 -20.28
C ALA A 183 -1.92 -17.40 -19.18
N ILE A 184 -2.59 -17.10 -18.05
CA ILE A 184 -2.08 -16.38 -16.86
C ILE A 184 -0.80 -17.01 -16.30
N TRP A 185 -0.59 -18.31 -16.53
CA TRP A 185 0.53 -19.09 -16.00
C TRP A 185 1.64 -19.40 -17.02
N SER A 186 1.54 -18.88 -18.25
CA SER A 186 2.55 -19.16 -19.27
C SER A 186 3.79 -18.31 -19.03
N THR A 187 4.89 -18.94 -18.60
CA THR A 187 6.19 -18.25 -18.46
C THR A 187 6.68 -17.63 -19.77
N LYS A 188 6.14 -18.04 -20.93
CA LYS A 188 6.46 -17.49 -22.25
C LYS A 188 5.95 -16.06 -22.46
N THR A 189 4.98 -15.59 -21.66
CA THR A 189 4.48 -14.21 -21.71
C THR A 189 5.39 -13.25 -20.93
N ILE A 190 6.28 -13.76 -20.08
CA ILE A 190 7.19 -12.97 -19.26
C ILE A 190 8.40 -12.52 -20.11
N PRO A 191 8.65 -11.21 -20.32
CA PRO A 191 9.71 -10.72 -21.19
C PRO A 191 11.11 -11.26 -20.86
N LEU A 192 11.41 -11.43 -19.56
CA LEU A 192 12.70 -11.95 -19.08
C LEU A 192 12.91 -13.44 -19.40
N ALA A 193 11.83 -14.21 -19.50
CA ALA A 193 11.87 -15.63 -19.85
C ALA A 193 11.84 -15.86 -21.37
N ARG A 194 11.27 -14.92 -22.15
CA ARG A 194 11.12 -15.02 -23.61
C ARG A 194 12.38 -14.63 -24.40
N ARG A 195 13.24 -13.75 -23.86
CA ARG A 195 14.40 -13.20 -24.59
C ARG A 195 15.40 -14.30 -24.97
N ARG A 196 16.05 -14.20 -26.14
CA ARG A 196 17.15 -15.10 -26.53
C ARG A 196 18.30 -14.91 -25.53
N GLY A 197 18.62 -15.95 -24.75
CA GLY A 197 19.54 -15.87 -23.61
C GLY A 197 18.88 -15.52 -22.26
N GLY A 198 17.54 -15.56 -22.17
CA GLY A 198 16.81 -15.40 -20.91
C GLY A 198 16.98 -16.59 -19.97
N PHE A 199 16.43 -16.44 -18.76
CA PHE A 199 16.55 -17.44 -17.69
C PHE A 199 15.18 -18.08 -17.32
N PRO A 200 14.52 -18.81 -18.24
CA PRO A 200 13.18 -19.33 -18.00
C PRO A 200 13.11 -20.29 -16.81
N LYS A 201 14.16 -21.09 -16.58
CA LYS A 201 14.26 -21.97 -15.41
C LYS A 201 14.34 -21.19 -14.09
N LEU A 202 15.09 -20.09 -14.07
CA LEU A 202 15.16 -19.22 -12.88
C LEU A 202 13.81 -18.57 -12.60
N ILE A 203 13.12 -18.07 -13.62
CA ILE A 203 11.77 -17.50 -13.48
C ILE A 203 10.79 -18.56 -12.95
N ALA A 204 10.82 -19.78 -13.48
CA ALA A 204 9.99 -20.87 -12.97
C ALA A 204 10.32 -21.21 -11.51
N ALA A 205 11.62 -21.28 -11.15
CA ALA A 205 12.05 -21.51 -9.78
C ALA A 205 11.59 -20.40 -8.82
N ILE A 206 11.68 -19.13 -9.24
CA ILE A 206 11.17 -17.98 -8.47
C ILE A 206 9.67 -18.12 -8.27
N LEU A 207 8.89 -18.44 -9.32
CA LEU A 207 7.43 -18.62 -9.20
C LEU A 207 7.06 -19.75 -8.24
N ILE A 208 7.73 -20.90 -8.32
CA ILE A 208 7.51 -22.02 -7.39
C ILE A 208 7.85 -21.62 -5.96
N CYS A 209 8.97 -20.92 -5.76
CA CYS A 209 9.37 -20.41 -4.45
C CYS A 209 8.34 -19.41 -3.91
N SER A 210 7.83 -18.49 -4.74
CA SER A 210 6.77 -17.56 -4.35
C SER A 210 5.48 -18.28 -3.94
N LEU A 211 5.06 -19.31 -4.67
CA LEU A 211 3.89 -20.13 -4.30
C LEU A 211 4.11 -20.86 -2.97
N PHE A 212 5.32 -21.39 -2.74
CA PHE A 212 5.67 -22.01 -1.47
C PHE A 212 5.63 -21.00 -0.32
N VAL A 213 6.19 -19.79 -0.50
CA VAL A 213 6.13 -18.71 0.49
C VAL A 213 4.68 -18.33 0.82
N ILE A 214 3.80 -18.25 -0.19
CA ILE A 214 2.37 -18.01 0.03
C ILE A 214 1.78 -19.11 0.93
N ALA A 215 2.04 -20.39 0.64
CA ALA A 215 1.54 -21.49 1.46
C ALA A 215 2.07 -21.43 2.92
N VAL A 216 3.34 -21.08 3.10
CA VAL A 216 3.94 -20.87 4.44
C VAL A 216 3.26 -19.72 5.18
N LEU A 217 2.99 -18.60 4.50
CA LEU A 217 2.27 -17.47 5.10
C LEU A 217 0.84 -17.86 5.50
N TRP A 218 0.13 -18.63 4.67
CA TRP A 218 -1.21 -19.15 5.00
C TRP A 218 -1.20 -20.03 6.26
N MET A 219 -0.25 -20.96 6.37
CA MET A 219 -0.05 -21.74 7.60
C MET A 219 0.30 -20.83 8.77
N GLY A 220 1.19 -19.85 8.56
CA GLY A 220 1.56 -18.85 9.57
C GLY A 220 0.36 -18.07 10.11
N PHE A 221 -0.55 -17.62 9.25
CA PHE A 221 -1.78 -16.94 9.67
C PHE A 221 -2.70 -17.83 10.52
N THR A 222 -2.64 -19.14 10.32
CA THR A 222 -3.41 -20.12 11.12
C THR A 222 -2.80 -20.31 12.51
N PHE A 223 -1.47 -20.37 12.62
CA PHE A 223 -0.80 -20.64 13.91
C PHE A 223 -0.49 -19.38 14.73
N ASN A 224 -0.04 -18.30 14.08
CA ASN A 224 0.31 -17.05 14.72
C ASN A 224 0.03 -15.89 13.78
N TYR A 225 -1.23 -15.46 13.79
CA TYR A 225 -1.70 -14.34 12.96
C TYR A 225 -0.88 -13.07 13.21
N ALA A 226 -0.63 -12.73 14.48
CA ALA A 226 0.06 -11.51 14.86
C ALA A 226 1.47 -11.39 14.27
N ALA A 227 2.31 -12.40 14.49
CA ALA A 227 3.68 -12.40 13.97
C ALA A 227 3.69 -12.52 12.43
N THR A 228 2.84 -13.38 11.88
CA THR A 228 2.77 -13.58 10.42
C THR A 228 2.32 -12.32 9.69
N ARG A 229 1.39 -11.57 10.28
CA ARG A 229 0.96 -10.26 9.79
C ARG A 229 2.13 -9.29 9.73
N ASP A 230 2.94 -9.18 10.80
CA ASP A 230 4.08 -8.26 10.84
C ASP A 230 5.11 -8.60 9.74
N ILE A 231 5.40 -9.89 9.54
CA ILE A 231 6.27 -10.38 8.45
C ILE A 231 5.66 -10.06 7.08
N TYR A 232 4.36 -10.34 6.90
CA TYR A 232 3.65 -10.07 5.65
C TYR A 232 3.71 -8.58 5.28
N PHE A 233 3.44 -7.67 6.23
CA PHE A 233 3.52 -6.23 5.99
C PHE A 233 4.94 -5.76 5.68
N ALA A 234 5.95 -6.35 6.32
CA ALA A 234 7.35 -6.06 6.03
C ALA A 234 7.70 -6.42 4.56
N VAL A 235 7.28 -7.59 4.10
CA VAL A 235 7.46 -8.03 2.70
C VAL A 235 6.63 -7.18 1.74
N ALA A 236 5.37 -6.88 2.08
CA ALA A 236 4.49 -6.04 1.27
C ALA A 236 5.07 -4.63 1.07
N MET A 237 5.61 -4.00 2.12
CA MET A 237 6.28 -2.71 2.01
C MET A 237 7.52 -2.79 1.13
N ALA A 238 8.33 -3.85 1.28
CA ALA A 238 9.50 -4.06 0.43
C ALA A 238 9.12 -4.17 -1.05
N HIS A 239 8.02 -4.88 -1.34
CA HIS A 239 7.46 -4.98 -2.68
C HIS A 239 7.00 -3.61 -3.22
N VAL A 240 6.21 -2.86 -2.46
CA VAL A 240 5.75 -1.51 -2.86
C VAL A 240 6.93 -0.58 -3.18
N LEU A 241 7.98 -0.60 -2.34
CA LEU A 241 9.20 0.18 -2.59
C LEU A 241 9.94 -0.25 -3.86
N ALA A 242 9.94 -1.55 -4.17
CA ALA A 242 10.52 -2.04 -5.43
C ALA A 242 9.67 -1.64 -6.65
N GLU A 243 8.35 -1.50 -6.50
CA GLU A 243 7.44 -1.16 -7.59
C GLU A 243 7.35 0.34 -7.88
N ALA A 244 7.54 1.21 -6.89
CA ALA A 244 7.34 2.66 -7.04
C ALA A 244 8.05 3.28 -8.28
N PRO A 245 9.31 2.93 -8.63
CA PRO A 245 9.94 3.44 -9.85
C PRO A 245 9.22 3.05 -11.15
N PHE A 246 8.60 1.86 -11.20
CA PHE A 246 7.84 1.39 -12.36
C PHE A 246 6.48 2.07 -12.44
N LEU A 247 5.83 2.22 -11.29
CA LEU A 247 4.57 2.94 -11.13
C LEU A 247 4.70 4.41 -11.60
N LEU A 248 5.82 5.07 -11.31
CA LEU A 248 6.12 6.43 -11.79
C LEU A 248 6.21 6.53 -13.34
N ARG A 249 6.50 5.45 -14.05
CA ARG A 249 6.49 5.46 -15.53
C ARG A 249 5.08 5.54 -16.11
N MET A 250 4.07 5.20 -15.33
CA MET A 250 2.67 5.24 -15.77
C MET A 250 2.04 6.63 -15.63
N ILE A 251 2.70 7.54 -14.91
CA ILE A 251 2.30 8.95 -14.67
C ILE A 251 2.64 9.81 -15.88
#